data_AF-A0A821NSB9-F1
#
_entry.id   AF-A0A821NSB9-F1
#
_cell.length_a   1.000
_cell.length_b   1.000
_cell.length_c   1.000
_cell.angle_alpha   90.00
_cell.angle_beta   90.00
_cell.angle_gamma   90.00
#
_symmetry.space_group_name_H-M   'P 1'
#
loop_
_entity.id
_entity.type
_entity.pdbx_description
1 polymer ?
#
loop_
_entity_poly.entity_id
_entity_poly.type
_entity_poly.pdbx_seq_one_letter_code
_entity_poly.pdbx_strand_id
1 'polypeptide(L)'
;ATDLNTFIFDPTKFPTIRNMLDEFREKNIYIVLWMTSMINIDSPNYQYAQEHGYLFNKTIKWWLGQGRLLNYFNVQAVNWWHSQIERLIDTVGPIHAFKV
;
A
#
# COMPACT_ATOMS: atom_id res chain seq x y z
N ALA A 1 -3.44 13.74 -4.31
CA ALA A 1 -3.49 12.30 -4.66
C ALA A 1 -2.05 11.84 -4.72
N THR A 2 -1.53 11.34 -3.61
CA THR A 2 -0.07 11.25 -3.39
C THR A 2 0.34 10.07 -2.49
N ASP A 3 -0.60 9.51 -1.73
CA ASP A 3 -0.32 8.46 -0.73
C ASP A 3 -0.56 7.04 -1.26
N LEU A 4 -0.11 6.75 -2.48
CA LEU A 4 -0.21 5.39 -3.02
C LEU A 4 0.76 4.43 -2.31
N ASN A 5 0.31 3.18 -2.16
CA ASN A 5 1.05 2.13 -1.48
C ASN A 5 1.47 2.47 -0.02
N THR A 6 0.71 3.34 0.64
CA THR A 6 0.75 3.55 2.09
C THR A 6 -0.09 2.53 2.86
N PHE A 7 -0.96 1.80 2.14
CA PHE A 7 -1.94 0.85 2.69
C PHE A 7 -2.87 1.51 3.73
N ILE A 8 -3.22 2.77 3.49
CA ILE A 8 -4.16 3.54 4.29
C ILE A 8 -5.18 4.13 3.32
N PHE A 9 -6.46 3.89 3.57
CA PHE A 9 -7.53 4.52 2.80
C PHE A 9 -7.64 6.00 3.16
N ASP A 10 -7.86 6.84 2.17
CA ASP A 10 -8.18 8.26 2.37
C ASP A 10 -9.53 8.36 3.10
N PRO A 11 -9.55 8.81 4.37
CA PRO A 11 -10.78 8.85 5.16
C PRO A 11 -11.76 9.92 4.68
N THR A 12 -11.30 10.90 3.90
CA THR A 12 -12.19 11.91 3.29
C THR A 12 -12.97 11.30 2.13
N LYS A 13 -12.33 10.41 1.37
CA LYS A 13 -12.96 9.72 0.22
C LYS A 13 -13.73 8.47 0.62
N PHE A 14 -13.23 7.74 1.62
CA PHE A 14 -13.79 6.48 2.08
C PHE A 14 -14.02 6.52 3.61
N PRO A 15 -14.90 7.41 4.10
CA PRO A 15 -15.11 7.63 5.54
C PRO A 15 -15.61 6.39 6.29
N THR A 16 -16.30 5.49 5.59
CA THR A 16 -16.88 4.25 6.13
C THR A 16 -16.34 3.01 5.39
N ILE A 17 -15.05 3.02 5.04
CA ILE A 17 -14.44 1.97 4.20
C ILE A 17 -14.73 0.55 4.69
N ARG A 18 -14.66 0.31 6.00
CA ARG A 18 -14.93 -1.01 6.57
C ARG A 18 -16.35 -1.48 6.27
N ASN A 19 -17.35 -0.65 6.56
CA ASN A 19 -18.75 -0.95 6.27
C ASN A 19 -18.99 -1.18 4.78
N MET A 20 -18.39 -0.34 3.91
CA MET A 20 -18.52 -0.50 2.46
C MET A 20 -17.99 -1.86 1.99
N LEU A 21 -16.84 -2.28 2.51
CA LEU A 21 -16.26 -3.59 2.16
C LEU A 21 -17.01 -4.76 2.82
N ASP A 22 -17.61 -4.56 4.01
CA ASP A 22 -18.48 -5.55 4.64
C ASP A 22 -19.72 -5.81 3.77
N GLU A 23 -20.36 -4.78 3.23
CA GLU A 23 -21.49 -4.92 2.30
C GLU A 23 -21.10 -5.68 1.02
N PHE A 24 -19.88 -5.49 0.51
CA PHE A 24 -19.39 -6.27 -0.63
C PHE A 24 -19.21 -7.74 -0.28
N ARG A 25 -18.68 -8.03 0.92
CA ARG A 25 -18.52 -9.41 1.41
C ARG A 25 -19.88 -10.10 1.60
N GLU A 26 -20.87 -9.42 2.17
CA GLU A 26 -22.24 -9.94 2.34
C GLU A 26 -22.90 -10.30 1.01
N LYS A 27 -22.52 -9.59 -0.07
CA LYS A 27 -23.00 -9.85 -1.44
C LYS A 27 -22.15 -10.86 -2.20
N ASN A 28 -21.20 -11.54 -1.56
CA ASN A 28 -20.23 -12.44 -2.19
C ASN A 28 -19.41 -11.78 -3.31
N ILE A 29 -19.13 -10.48 -3.20
CA ILE A 29 -18.32 -9.74 -4.17
C ILE A 29 -16.84 -9.82 -3.76
N TYR A 30 -15.98 -10.23 -4.69
CA TYR A 30 -14.55 -10.29 -4.46
C TYR A 30 -13.91 -8.91 -4.50
N ILE A 31 -13.19 -8.59 -3.42
CA ILE A 31 -12.47 -7.32 -3.24
C ILE A 31 -11.03 -7.52 -3.68
N VAL A 32 -10.64 -6.83 -4.75
CA VAL A 32 -9.25 -6.78 -5.24
C VAL A 32 -8.77 -5.34 -5.17
N LEU A 33 -7.68 -5.10 -4.45
CA LEU A 33 -7.05 -3.78 -4.37
C LEU A 33 -5.87 -3.72 -5.33
N TRP A 34 -5.57 -2.52 -5.83
CA TRP A 34 -4.40 -2.31 -6.65
C TRP A 34 -3.23 -1.86 -5.78
N MET A 35 -2.04 -2.42 -6.01
CA MET A 35 -0.80 -1.94 -5.44
C MET A 35 0.29 -1.92 -6.50
N THR A 36 1.39 -1.23 -6.22
CA THR A 36 2.65 -1.38 -6.97
C THR A 36 3.82 -1.46 -6.00
N SER A 37 5.00 -1.76 -6.51
CA SER A 37 6.25 -1.75 -5.74
C SER A 37 6.89 -0.35 -5.62
N MET A 38 6.20 0.70 -6.07
CA MET A 38 6.72 2.07 -6.08
C MET A 38 6.32 2.82 -4.82
N ILE A 39 7.30 3.45 -4.17
CA ILE A 39 7.05 4.41 -3.10
C ILE A 39 7.51 5.78 -3.58
N ASN A 40 6.58 6.73 -3.64
CA ASN A 40 6.88 8.10 -4.03
C ASN A 40 7.74 8.81 -2.99
N ILE A 41 8.61 9.71 -3.43
CA ILE A 41 9.49 10.50 -2.55
C ILE A 41 8.72 11.43 -1.60
N ASP A 42 7.47 11.77 -1.94
CA ASP A 42 6.57 12.61 -1.14
C ASP A 42 5.52 11.77 -0.36
N SER A 43 5.59 10.44 -0.44
CA SER A 43 4.72 9.55 0.33
C SER A 43 5.12 9.52 1.81
N PRO A 44 4.16 9.47 2.76
CA PRO A 44 4.46 9.49 4.20
C PRO A 44 5.30 8.29 4.67
N ASN A 45 5.28 7.17 3.95
CA ASN A 45 6.09 5.98 4.27
C ASN A 45 7.48 5.97 3.62
N TYR A 46 7.83 6.99 2.81
CA TYR A 46 9.11 7.02 2.09
C TYR A 46 10.32 7.17 3.00
N GLN A 47 10.29 8.14 3.93
CA GLN A 47 11.45 8.44 4.79
C GLN A 47 11.84 7.23 5.63
N TYR A 48 10.87 6.57 6.26
CA TYR A 48 11.11 5.33 7.01
C TYR A 48 11.76 4.25 6.13
N ALA A 49 11.20 3.99 4.93
CA ALA A 49 11.75 3.00 4.02
C ALA A 49 13.17 3.34 3.54
N GLN A 50 13.47 4.63 3.35
CA GLN A 50 14.80 5.10 2.98
C GLN A 50 15.81 4.91 4.11
N GLU A 51 15.48 5.33 5.34
CA GLU A 51 16.36 5.24 6.51
C GLU A 51 16.71 3.79 6.87
N HIS A 52 15.81 2.84 6.59
CA HIS A 52 16.02 1.42 6.86
C HIS A 52 16.60 0.65 5.67
N GLY A 53 16.95 1.32 4.56
CA GLY A 53 17.54 0.65 3.39
C GLY A 53 16.58 -0.30 2.66
N TYR A 54 15.27 -0.01 2.70
CA TYR A 54 14.23 -0.84 2.09
C TYR A 54 13.96 -0.52 0.62
N LEU A 55 14.64 0.49 0.06
CA LEU A 55 14.43 0.97 -1.31
C LEU A 55 15.70 0.85 -2.16
N PHE A 56 15.57 0.49 -3.44
CA PHE A 56 16.68 0.60 -4.38
C PHE A 56 17.14 2.05 -4.54
N ASN A 57 18.43 2.31 -4.70
CA ASN A 57 19.03 3.66 -4.65
C ASN A 57 18.62 4.62 -5.78
N LYS A 58 17.96 4.14 -6.82
CA LYS A 58 17.60 4.96 -7.99
C LYS A 58 16.16 5.48 -7.89
N THR A 59 16.01 6.79 -7.82
CA THR A 59 14.72 7.45 -8.05
C THR A 59 14.38 7.42 -9.54
N ILE A 60 13.15 7.03 -9.87
CA ILE A 60 12.65 6.96 -11.23
C ILE A 60 11.34 7.73 -11.38
N LYS A 61 11.16 8.36 -12.54
CA LYS A 61 9.88 8.94 -12.95
C LYS A 61 8.93 7.82 -13.38
N TRP A 62 7.71 7.85 -12.89
CA TRP A 62 6.62 6.93 -13.26
C TRP A 62 5.32 7.74 -13.43
N TRP A 63 4.21 7.09 -13.77
CA TRP A 63 2.94 7.74 -14.14
C TRP A 63 2.34 8.67 -13.07
N LEU A 64 2.77 8.56 -11.81
CA LEU A 64 2.18 9.20 -10.63
C LEU A 64 3.25 9.89 -9.79
N GLY A 65 4.38 10.24 -10.40
CA GLY A 65 5.40 11.10 -9.78
C GLY A 65 6.82 10.56 -9.89
N GLN A 66 7.59 10.79 -8.83
CA GLN A 66 8.97 10.35 -8.67
C GLN A 66 9.02 9.41 -7.47
N GLY A 67 9.56 8.22 -7.64
CA GLY A 67 9.62 7.23 -6.56
C GLY A 67 10.76 6.26 -6.70
N ARG A 68 10.90 5.38 -5.71
CA ARG A 68 11.87 4.30 -5.67
C ARG A 68 11.15 2.97 -5.52
N LEU A 69 11.76 1.92 -6.06
CA LEU A 69 11.25 0.56 -5.95
C LEU A 69 11.59 -0.02 -4.57
N LEU A 70 10.64 -0.71 -3.96
CA LEU A 70 10.88 -1.58 -2.82
C LEU A 70 11.93 -2.65 -3.18
N ASN A 71 12.89 -2.86 -2.28
CA ASN A 71 13.94 -3.87 -2.45
C ASN A 71 13.46 -5.25 -1.95
N TYR A 72 12.86 -6.04 -2.82
CA TYR A 72 12.42 -7.40 -2.49
C TYR A 72 13.55 -8.40 -2.18
N PHE A 73 14.83 -8.04 -2.43
CA PHE A 73 15.97 -8.85 -2.00
C PHE A 73 16.34 -8.64 -0.53
N ASN A 74 15.76 -7.61 0.12
CA ASN A 74 15.91 -7.37 1.54
C ASN A 74 14.72 -7.95 2.30
N VAL A 75 14.93 -9.03 3.05
CA VAL A 75 13.86 -9.66 3.85
C VAL A 75 13.21 -8.71 4.85
N GLN A 76 13.95 -7.75 5.41
CA GLN A 76 13.38 -6.76 6.33
C GLN A 76 12.45 -5.79 5.60
N ALA A 77 12.76 -5.43 4.35
CA ALA A 77 11.90 -4.61 3.51
C ALA A 77 10.60 -5.34 3.15
N VAL A 78 10.69 -6.64 2.82
CA VAL A 78 9.52 -7.49 2.55
C VAL A 78 8.64 -7.62 3.78
N ASN A 79 9.23 -7.92 4.94
CA ASN A 79 8.48 -8.03 6.20
C ASN A 79 7.79 -6.72 6.57
N TRP A 80 8.48 -5.58 6.39
CA TRP A 80 7.89 -4.27 6.61
C TRP A 80 6.73 -4.00 5.65
N TRP A 81 6.86 -4.36 4.38
CA TRP A 81 5.79 -4.22 3.40
C TRP A 81 4.56 -5.05 3.76
N HIS A 82 4.77 -6.30 4.15
CA HIS A 82 3.70 -7.18 4.64
C HIS A 82 3.04 -6.64 5.89
N SER A 83 3.79 -6.05 6.83
CA SER A 83 3.19 -5.47 8.03
C SER A 83 2.28 -4.27 7.73
N GLN A 84 2.54 -3.51 6.64
CA GLN A 84 1.61 -2.47 6.19
C GLN A 84 0.32 -3.07 5.62
N ILE A 85 0.42 -4.19 4.90
CA ILE A 85 -0.73 -4.93 4.35
C ILE A 85 -1.56 -5.57 5.46
N GLU A 86 -0.92 -6.16 6.46
CA GLU A 86 -1.59 -6.74 7.64
C GLU A 86 -2.40 -5.66 8.36
N ARG A 87 -1.80 -4.49 8.63
CA ARG A 87 -2.51 -3.33 9.20
C ARG A 87 -3.74 -2.93 8.38
N LEU A 88 -3.64 -2.94 7.05
CA LEU A 88 -4.76 -2.65 6.18
C LEU A 88 -5.89 -3.67 6.37
N ILE A 89 -5.55 -4.97 6.36
CA ILE A 89 -6.52 -6.05 6.54
C ILE A 89 -7.18 -5.98 7.91
N ASP A 90 -6.42 -5.69 8.98
CA ASP A 90 -6.97 -5.49 10.33
C ASP A 90 -7.96 -4.32 10.37
N THR A 91 -7.69 -3.27 9.59
CA THR A 91 -8.52 -2.06 9.53
C THR A 91 -9.82 -2.29 8.75
N VAL A 92 -9.74 -2.97 7.60
CA VAL A 92 -10.86 -3.03 6.62
C VAL A 92 -11.50 -4.40 6.48
N GLY A 93 -10.98 -5.41 7.19
CA GLY A 93 -11.36 -6.80 7.07
C GLY A 93 -10.72 -7.50 5.87
N PRO A 94 -11.06 -8.78 5.64
CA PRO A 94 -10.47 -9.59 4.57
C PRO A 94 -10.70 -9.00 3.17
N ILE A 95 -9.65 -9.08 2.36
CA ILE A 95 -9.67 -8.82 0.91
C ILE A 95 -9.19 -10.09 0.18
N HIS A 96 -9.51 -10.22 -1.10
CA HIS A 96 -9.28 -11.47 -1.83
C HIS A 96 -7.92 -11.50 -2.51
N ALA A 97 -7.48 -10.37 -3.06
CA ALA A 97 -6.20 -10.28 -3.73
C ALA A 97 -5.72 -8.83 -3.84
N PHE A 98 -4.45 -8.71 -4.20
CA PHE A 98 -3.94 -7.51 -4.82
C PHE A 98 -3.65 -7.74 -6.29
N LYS A 99 -4.03 -6.77 -7.11
CA LYS A 99 -3.48 -6.61 -8.46
C LYS A 99 -2.19 -5.80 -8.32
N VAL A 100 -1.07 -6.38 -8.73
CA VAL A 100 0.26 -5.76 -8.76
C VAL A 100 0.61 -5.22 -10.14
#